data_AF-A0A7C3ZDJ6-F1
#
_entry.id   AF-A0A7C3ZDJ6-F1
#
_cell.length_a   1.000
_cell.length_b   1.000
_cell.length_c   1.000
_cell.angle_alpha   90.00
_cell.angle_beta   90.00
_cell.angle_gamma   90.00
#
_symmetry.space_group_name_H-M   'P 1'
#
loop_
_entity.id
_entity.type
_entity.pdbx_description
1 polymer ?
#
loop_
_entity_poly.entity_id
_entity_poly.type
_entity_poly.pdbx_seq_one_letter_code
_entity_poly.pdbx_strand_id
1 'polypeptide(L)' 'MRDLILIILFFVIGIFVIKILWAWTIPEIFPGAVEQGLIVKNIRWFSALKLSVLFSMIATVARISKK' A
#
# COMPACT_ATOMS: atom_id res chain seq x y z
N MET A 1 11.34 -3.62 -23.38
CA MET A 1 10.13 -2.76 -23.49
C MET A 1 8.93 -3.41 -22.81
N ARG A 2 8.45 -4.58 -23.27
CA ARG A 2 7.32 -5.31 -22.66
C ARG A 2 7.46 -5.52 -21.14
N ASP A 3 8.60 -6.03 -20.68
CA ASP A 3 8.77 -6.39 -19.27
C ASP A 3 8.80 -5.17 -18.35
N LEU A 4 9.32 -4.04 -18.85
CA LEU A 4 9.29 -2.75 -18.14
C LEU A 4 7.86 -2.23 -17.98
N ILE A 5 7.02 -2.39 -19.00
CA ILE A 5 5.60 -2.00 -18.95
C ILE A 5 4.87 -2.82 -17.90
N LEU A 6 5.12 -4.14 -17.85
CA LEU A 6 4.49 -5.02 -16.86
C LEU A 6 4.91 -4.65 -15.43
N ILE A 7 6.20 -4.36 -15.19
CA ILE A 7 6.70 -3.94 -13.87
C ILE A 7 6.03 -2.64 -13.43
N ILE A 8 5.99 -1.62 -14.31
CA ILE A 8 5.35 -0.34 -14.02
C ILE A 8 3.86 -0.54 -13.73
N LEU A 9 3.17 -1.33 -14.54
CA LEU A 9 1.75 -1.63 -14.35
C LEU A 9 1.49 -2.30 -13.00
N PHE A 10 2.29 -3.31 -12.65
CA PHE A 10 2.17 -4.01 -11.37
C PHE A 10 2.39 -3.06 -10.18
N PHE A 11 3.35 -2.15 -10.30
CA PHE A 11 3.64 -1.16 -9.27
C PHE A 11 2.50 -0.15 -9.10
N VAL A 12 1.96 0.37 -10.21
CA VAL A 12 0.80 1.29 -10.20
C VAL A 12 -0.42 0.61 -9.61
N ILE A 13 -0.72 -0.63 -10.03
CA ILE A 13 -1.82 -1.42 -9.49
C ILE A 13 -1.63 -1.65 -7.99
N GLY A 14 -0.43 -2.04 -7.55
CA GLY A 14 -0.12 -2.24 -6.14
C GLY A 14 -0.37 -1.00 -5.28
N ILE A 15 0.03 0.18 -5.77
CA ILE A 15 -0.25 1.46 -5.07
C ILE A 15 -1.76 1.71 -4.98
N PHE A 16 -2.51 1.47 -6.05
CA PHE A 16 -3.97 1.60 -6.06
C PHE A 16 -4.63 0.67 -5.05
N VAL A 17 -4.23 -0.61 -5.05
CA VAL A 17 -4.75 -1.63 -4.11
C VAL A 17 -4.51 -1.19 -2.67
N ILE A 18 -3.30 -0.73 -2.34
CA ILE A 18 -2.97 -0.25 -1.00
C ILE A 18 -3.83 0.96 -0.60
N LYS A 19 -4.06 1.89 -1.53
CA LYS A 19 -4.87 3.08 -1.26
C LYS A 19 -6.34 2.71 -1.00
N ILE A 20 -6.89 1.77 -1.76
CA ILE A 20 -8.26 1.26 -1.57
C ILE A 20 -8.36 0.53 -0.23
N LEU A 21 -7.45 -0.40 0.04
CA LEU A 21 -7.41 -1.14 1.30
C LEU A 21 -7.25 -0.21 2.49
N TRP A 22 -6.43 0.84 2.38
CA TRP A 22 -6.30 1.83 3.44
C TRP A 22 -7.62 2.56 3.71
N ALA A 23 -8.26 3.09 2.66
CA ALA A 23 -9.49 3.85 2.79
C ALA A 23 -10.67 3.01 3.31
N TRP A 24 -10.59 1.68 3.17
CA TRP A 24 -11.57 0.74 3.70
C TRP A 24 -11.22 0.27 5.12
N THR A 25 -10.04 -0.33 5.30
CA THR A 25 -9.66 -1.00 6.55
C THR A 25 -9.33 -0.04 7.68
N ILE A 26 -8.64 1.07 7.42
CA ILE A 26 -8.19 1.96 8.50
C ILE A 26 -9.35 2.67 9.22
N PRO A 27 -10.37 3.20 8.53
CA PRO A 27 -11.54 3.74 9.22
C PRO A 27 -12.33 2.71 10.03
N GLU A 28 -12.34 1.44 9.60
CA GLU A 28 -13.02 0.37 10.35
C GLU A 28 -12.25 -0.04 11.61
N ILE A 29 -10.91 -0.12 11.55
CA ILE A 29 -10.08 -0.49 12.70
C ILE A 29 -9.94 0.68 13.69
N PHE A 30 -9.84 1.92 13.18
CA PHE A 30 -9.56 3.11 13.98
C PHE A 30 -10.58 4.23 13.75
N PRO A 31 -11.89 4.00 13.99
CA PRO A 31 -12.94 4.98 13.68
C PRO A 31 -12.74 6.28 14.44
N GLY A 32 -12.56 6.21 15.77
CA GLY A 32 -12.38 7.41 16.61
C GLY A 32 -11.13 8.21 16.29
N ALA A 33 -10.04 7.56 15.86
CA ALA A 33 -8.81 8.26 15.49
C ALA A 33 -8.93 8.97 14.13
N VAL A 34 -9.74 8.42 13.21
CA VAL A 34 -10.07 9.08 11.94
C VAL A 34 -11.02 10.27 12.17
N GLU A 35 -12.02 10.11 13.05
CA GLU A 35 -12.95 11.19 13.42
C GLU A 35 -12.25 12.38 14.10
N GLN A 36 -11.28 12.09 14.98
CA GLN A 36 -10.46 13.10 15.65
C GLN A 36 -9.41 13.73 14.73
N GLY A 37 -9.30 13.29 13.48
CA GLY A 37 -8.32 13.80 12.51
C GLY A 37 -6.87 13.38 12.80
N LEU A 38 -6.64 12.44 13.71
CA LEU A 38 -5.32 11.91 14.03
C LEU A 38 -4.80 10.99 12.92
N ILE A 39 -5.71 10.33 12.20
CA ILE A 39 -5.42 9.45 11.08
C ILE A 39 -6.23 9.90 9.86
N VAL A 40 -5.55 10.03 8.71
CA VAL A 40 -6.23 10.36 7.45
C VAL A 40 -6.93 9.12 6.87
N LYS A 41 -8.23 9.26 6.60
CA LYS A 41 -9.02 8.24 5.87
C LYS A 41 -8.45 8.00 4.47
N ASN A 42 -8.08 9.08 3.77
CA ASN A 42 -7.56 9.04 2.41
C ASN A 42 -6.09 9.43 2.40
N ILE A 43 -5.22 8.46 2.16
CA ILE A 43 -3.77 8.73 2.06
C ILE A 43 -3.41 9.38 0.73
N ARG A 44 -2.37 10.22 0.75
CA ARG A 44 -1.78 10.80 -0.46
C ARG A 44 -1.06 9.72 -1.27
N TRP A 45 -0.92 9.95 -2.57
CA TRP A 45 -0.19 9.05 -3.49
C TRP A 45 1.21 8.71 -3.00
N PHE A 46 1.94 9.71 -2.49
CA PHE A 46 3.28 9.50 -1.97
C PHE A 46 3.32 8.60 -0.73
N SER A 47 2.31 8.69 0.15
CA SER A 47 2.19 7.80 1.31
C SER A 47 1.89 6.36 0.89
N ALA A 48 1.00 6.17 -0.10
CA ALA A 48 0.71 4.85 -0.66
C ALA A 48 1.94 4.21 -1.33
N LEU A 49 2.78 5.02 -1.99
CA LEU A 49 4.05 4.56 -2.57
C LEU A 49 5.05 4.13 -1.50
N LYS A 50 5.16 4.84 -0.36
CA LYS A 50 6.00 4.38 0.77
C LYS A 50 5.54 3.02 1.30
N LEU A 51 4.23 2.84 1.47
CA LEU A 51 3.66 1.58 1.92
C LEU A 51 3.89 0.44 0.92
N SER A 52 3.78 0.72 -0.40
CA SER A 52 4.04 -0.29 -1.43
C SER A 52 5.49 -0.77 -1.40
N VAL A 53 6.44 0.14 -1.20
CA VAL A 53 7.85 -0.22 -1.01
C VAL A 53 8.02 -1.09 0.23
N LEU A 54 7.46 -0.71 1.38
CA LEU A 54 7.57 -1.50 2.62
C LEU A 54 6.98 -2.91 2.46
N PHE A 55 5.80 -3.05 1.87
CA PHE A 55 5.20 -4.37 1.61
C PHE A 55 6.01 -5.18 0.60
N SER A 56 6.59 -4.55 -0.42
CA SER A 56 7.47 -5.25 -1.37
C SER A 56 8.73 -5.79 -0.70
N MET A 57 9.29 -5.06 0.27
CA MET A 57 10.44 -5.52 1.06
C MET A 57 10.04 -6.71 1.93
N ILE A 58 8.90 -6.64 2.63
CA ILE A 58 8.38 -7.75 3.45
C ILE A 58 8.14 -9.00 2.58
N ALA A 59 7.49 -8.85 1.42
CA ALA A 59 7.27 -9.95 0.49
C ALA A 59 8.58 -10.57 -0.02
N THR A 60 9.59 -9.72 -0.27
CA THR A 60 10.92 -10.18 -0.67
C THR A 60 11.59 -10.99 0.43
N VAL A 61 11.58 -10.50 1.68
CA VAL A 61 12.13 -11.21 2.83
C VAL A 61 11.39 -12.54 3.06
N ALA A 62 10.06 -12.54 3.02
CA ALA A 62 9.25 -13.74 3.16
C ALA A 62 9.54 -14.78 2.07
N ARG A 63 9.86 -14.34 0.85
CA ARG A 63 10.26 -15.23 -0.25
C ARG A 63 11.65 -15.83 -0.04
N ILE A 64 12.62 -15.03 0.44
CA ILE A 64 13.97 -15.51 0.74
C ILE A 64 13.94 -16.54 1.86
N SER A 65 13.17 -16.30 2.92
CA SER A 65 13.06 -17.22 4.07
C SER A 65 12.47 -18.58 3.75
N LYS A 66 11.74 -18.72 2.63
CA LYS A 66 11.14 -20.00 2.20
C LYS A 66 12.06 -20.82 1.30
N LYS A 67 13.24 -20.30 0.95
CA LYS A 67 14.21 -20.95 0.07
C LYS A 67 15.35 -21.54 0.90
#